data_AF-A0A956RCK5-F1
#
_entry.id   AF-A0A956RCK5-F1
#
_cell.length_a   1.000
_cell.length_b   1.000
_cell.length_c   1.000
_cell.angle_alpha   90.00
_cell.angle_beta   90.00
_cell.angle_gamma   90.00
#
_symmetry.space_group_name_H-M   'P 1'
#
loop_
_entity.id
_entity.type
_entity.pdbx_description
1 polymer ?
#
loop_
_entity_poly.entity_id
_entity_poly.type
_entity_poly.pdbx_seq_one_letter_code
_entity_poly.pdbx_strand_id
1 'polypeptide(L)'
;MIAGATVGIAVTLVALTLLRGDGQGEGTPVAAVRPACGVSVVLFEVDGVEGKIIDATTGGHGFSHVALDGCEADEQGRSLLIDCQPGLGVARVPVERYGSRRRVRVWLPLCEGRELYGCVRGRVGQPYDVLGLVVPKTGPVGGLVCSQLVYE
;
A
#
# COMPACT_ATOMS: atom_id res chain seq x y z
N MET A 1 -7.84 28.09 14.92
CA MET A 1 -8.60 26.96 15.51
C MET A 1 -8.67 25.77 14.54
N ILE A 2 -7.53 25.16 14.17
CA ILE A 2 -7.49 24.02 13.21
C ILE A 2 -6.89 22.76 13.86
N ALA A 3 -6.20 22.89 15.00
CA ALA A 3 -5.54 21.77 15.68
C ALA A 3 -6.52 20.71 16.24
N GLY A 4 -7.77 21.06 16.54
CA GLY A 4 -8.75 20.11 17.11
C GLY A 4 -9.28 19.08 16.11
N ALA A 5 -9.50 19.49 14.86
CA ALA A 5 -10.06 18.61 13.82
C ALA A 5 -9.02 17.62 13.28
N THR A 6 -7.78 18.06 13.08
CA THR A 6 -6.68 17.20 12.65
C THR A 6 -6.33 16.14 13.70
N VAL A 7 -6.35 16.49 15.00
CA VAL A 7 -6.14 15.51 16.08
C VAL A 7 -7.29 14.51 16.19
N GLY A 8 -8.55 14.93 16.01
CA GLY A 8 -9.69 14.00 16.02
C GLY A 8 -9.65 12.99 14.86
N ILE A 9 -9.30 13.46 13.66
CA ILE A 9 -9.18 12.63 12.45
C ILE A 9 -8.02 11.63 12.59
N ALA A 10 -6.87 12.11 13.09
CA ALA A 10 -5.69 11.31 13.39
C ALA A 10 -6.00 10.10 14.29
N VAL A 11 -6.64 10.37 15.42
CA VAL A 11 -6.97 9.36 16.44
C VAL A 11 -7.98 8.36 15.86
N THR A 12 -8.93 8.82 15.04
CA THR A 12 -9.92 7.94 14.39
C THR A 12 -9.25 6.99 13.40
N LEU A 13 -8.31 7.48 12.57
CA LEU A 13 -7.53 6.66 11.66
C LEU A 13 -6.74 5.60 12.42
N VAL A 14 -5.91 6.02 13.38
CA VAL A 14 -5.08 5.10 14.18
C VAL A 14 -5.94 4.05 14.89
N ALA A 15 -7.08 4.43 15.47
CA ALA A 15 -7.99 3.49 16.13
C ALA A 15 -8.58 2.47 15.15
N LEU A 16 -9.04 2.90 13.98
CA LEU A 16 -9.58 2.00 12.94
C LEU A 16 -8.53 1.01 12.43
N THR A 17 -7.29 1.48 12.28
CA THR A 17 -6.17 0.68 11.79
C THR A 17 -5.70 -0.33 12.85
N LEU A 18 -5.60 0.08 14.12
CA LEU A 18 -5.20 -0.81 15.22
C LEU A 18 -6.24 -1.91 15.49
N LEU A 19 -7.54 -1.62 15.36
CA LEU A 19 -8.61 -2.61 15.50
C LEU A 19 -8.53 -3.75 14.45
N ARG A 20 -7.75 -3.58 13.38
CA ARG A 20 -7.51 -4.60 12.35
C ARG A 20 -6.19 -5.36 12.53
N GLY A 21 -5.39 -4.99 13.54
CA GLY A 21 -3.98 -5.34 13.66
C GLY A 21 -3.60 -6.74 14.16
N ASP A 22 -4.54 -7.66 14.41
CA ASP A 22 -4.23 -8.94 15.06
C ASP A 22 -3.67 -10.04 14.13
N GLY A 23 -3.39 -9.74 12.87
CA GLY A 23 -2.93 -10.74 11.90
C GLY A 23 -1.64 -10.33 11.21
N GLN A 24 -0.49 -10.70 11.80
CA GLN A 24 0.80 -10.69 11.11
C GLN A 24 0.78 -11.79 10.03
N GLY A 25 0.08 -11.53 8.93
CA GLY A 25 -0.11 -12.49 7.86
C GLY A 25 1.19 -12.73 7.08
N GLU A 26 1.55 -13.99 6.87
CA GLU A 26 2.56 -14.29 5.86
C GLU A 26 2.00 -13.90 4.49
N GLY A 27 2.73 -13.04 3.77
CA GLY A 27 2.39 -12.69 2.39
C GLY A 27 2.37 -13.92 1.48
N THR A 28 1.68 -13.85 0.35
CA THR A 28 1.62 -14.97 -0.60
C THR A 28 2.99 -15.23 -1.25
N PRO A 29 3.49 -16.49 -1.28
CA PRO A 29 4.75 -16.80 -1.93
C PRO A 29 4.69 -16.57 -3.45
N VAL A 30 5.84 -16.20 -4.03
CA VAL A 30 5.99 -16.04 -5.48
C VAL A 30 6.45 -17.36 -6.09
N ALA A 31 5.74 -17.83 -7.11
CA ALA A 31 6.18 -18.95 -7.94
C ALA A 31 6.78 -18.49 -9.27
N ALA A 32 6.32 -17.34 -9.80
CA ALA A 32 6.80 -16.82 -11.07
C ALA A 32 6.84 -15.29 -11.10
N VAL A 33 7.78 -14.73 -11.87
CA VAL A 33 7.82 -13.33 -12.26
C VAL A 33 7.76 -13.28 -13.78
N ARG A 34 6.87 -12.48 -14.36
CA ARG A 34 6.72 -12.35 -15.82
C ARG A 34 7.46 -11.09 -16.30
N PRO A 35 8.71 -11.18 -16.78
CA PRO A 35 9.54 -9.99 -17.02
C PRO A 35 9.00 -9.10 -18.15
N ALA A 36 8.19 -9.67 -19.05
CA ALA A 36 7.68 -8.99 -20.23
C ALA A 36 6.47 -8.07 -19.96
N CYS A 37 5.79 -8.19 -18.81
CA CYS A 37 4.55 -7.44 -18.60
C CYS A 37 4.73 -6.04 -17.98
N GLY A 38 5.97 -5.60 -17.72
CA GLY A 38 6.25 -4.24 -17.21
C GLY A 38 5.87 -4.05 -15.74
N VAL A 39 6.37 -2.99 -15.12
CA VAL A 39 6.05 -2.64 -13.72
C VAL A 39 5.02 -1.51 -13.72
N SER A 40 4.03 -1.57 -12.85
CA SER A 40 3.04 -0.50 -12.71
C SER A 40 2.74 -0.14 -11.27
N VAL A 41 2.48 1.14 -11.04
CA VAL A 41 1.88 1.63 -9.80
C VAL A 41 0.37 1.52 -9.94
N VAL A 42 -0.28 0.86 -8.98
CA VAL A 42 -1.72 0.62 -8.97
C VAL A 42 -2.35 1.51 -7.92
N LEU A 43 -3.12 2.50 -8.38
CA LEU A 43 -3.89 3.39 -7.52
C LEU A 43 -5.31 2.86 -7.35
N PHE A 44 -5.75 2.69 -6.11
CA PHE A 44 -7.10 2.22 -5.81
C PHE A 44 -7.98 3.38 -5.37
N GLU A 45 -9.17 3.45 -5.97
CA GLU A 45 -10.14 4.48 -5.60
C GLU A 45 -10.56 4.37 -4.15
N VAL A 46 -10.98 5.49 -3.57
CA VAL A 46 -11.52 5.57 -2.21
C VAL A 46 -12.59 4.51 -1.96
N ASP A 47 -12.41 3.74 -0.88
CA ASP A 47 -13.42 2.83 -0.38
C ASP A 47 -13.42 2.85 1.16
N GLY A 48 -14.58 2.57 1.76
CA GLY A 48 -14.78 2.57 3.20
C GLY A 48 -14.64 3.94 3.87
N VAL A 49 -14.69 3.95 5.20
CA VAL A 49 -14.58 5.19 6.00
C VAL A 49 -13.14 5.70 6.02
N GLU A 50 -12.18 4.81 6.27
CA GLU A 50 -10.75 5.14 6.31
C GLU A 50 -10.27 5.76 4.99
N GLY A 51 -10.64 5.17 3.86
CA GLY A 51 -10.24 5.70 2.55
C GLY A 51 -10.79 7.10 2.29
N LYS A 52 -12.02 7.38 2.71
CA LYS A 52 -12.63 8.73 2.60
C LYS A 52 -11.90 9.75 3.46
N ILE A 53 -11.47 9.35 4.65
CA ILE A 53 -10.69 10.22 5.52
C ILE A 53 -9.33 10.52 4.88
N ILE A 54 -8.61 9.49 4.42
CA ILE A 54 -7.31 9.66 3.75
C ILE A 54 -7.45 10.63 2.56
N ASP A 55 -8.40 10.37 1.67
CA ASP A 55 -8.63 11.21 0.49
C ASP A 55 -8.96 12.65 0.86
N ALA A 56 -9.84 12.87 1.84
CA ALA A 56 -10.15 14.22 2.31
C ALA A 56 -8.91 14.94 2.88
N THR A 57 -8.02 14.22 3.55
CA THR A 57 -6.78 14.79 4.12
C THR A 57 -5.67 15.00 3.09
N THR A 58 -5.69 14.29 1.96
CA THR A 58 -4.65 14.36 0.92
C THR A 58 -5.05 15.22 -0.29
N GLY A 59 -6.20 15.90 -0.23
CA GLY A 59 -6.62 16.87 -1.27
C GLY A 59 -7.79 16.42 -2.15
N GLY A 60 -8.42 15.28 -1.87
CA GLY A 60 -9.63 14.82 -2.55
C GLY A 60 -9.39 14.31 -3.97
N HIS A 61 -8.28 13.61 -4.19
CA HIS A 61 -7.86 13.14 -5.51
C HIS A 61 -8.60 11.87 -5.99
N GLY A 62 -9.44 11.28 -5.14
CA GLY A 62 -10.23 10.08 -5.42
C GLY A 62 -9.50 8.76 -5.18
N PHE A 63 -8.30 8.79 -4.61
CA PHE A 63 -7.48 7.61 -4.32
C PHE A 63 -7.05 7.59 -2.86
N SER A 64 -7.13 6.41 -2.23
CA SER A 64 -6.76 6.26 -0.83
C SER A 64 -5.72 5.17 -0.57
N HIS A 65 -5.30 4.46 -1.61
CA HIS A 65 -4.40 3.32 -1.47
C HIS A 65 -3.61 3.10 -2.75
N VAL A 66 -2.38 2.61 -2.59
CA VAL A 66 -1.47 2.34 -3.69
C VAL A 66 -0.69 1.06 -3.45
N ALA A 67 -0.47 0.29 -4.51
CA ALA A 67 0.36 -0.91 -4.50
C ALA A 67 1.24 -0.97 -5.76
N LEU A 68 2.22 -1.86 -5.77
CA LEU A 68 3.07 -2.11 -6.93
C LEU A 68 2.67 -3.44 -7.60
N ASP A 69 2.44 -3.42 -8.91
CA ASP A 69 2.39 -4.64 -9.72
C ASP A 69 3.76 -4.86 -10.36
N GLY A 70 4.51 -5.81 -9.80
CA GLY A 70 5.79 -6.28 -10.31
C GLY A 70 5.69 -7.50 -11.23
N CYS A 71 4.47 -7.81 -11.72
CA CYS A 71 4.22 -8.99 -12.53
C CYS A 71 4.53 -10.32 -11.83
N GLU A 72 4.38 -10.37 -10.51
CA GLU A 72 4.51 -11.57 -9.70
C GLU A 72 3.23 -12.44 -9.80
N ALA A 73 3.40 -13.75 -9.76
CA ALA A 73 2.32 -14.71 -9.68
C ALA A 73 2.63 -15.82 -8.67
N ASP A 74 1.60 -16.33 -8.01
CA ASP A 74 1.70 -17.48 -7.10
C ASP A 74 1.72 -18.83 -7.85
N GLU A 75 1.76 -19.93 -7.10
CA GLU A 75 1.79 -21.29 -7.64
C GLU A 75 0.56 -21.64 -8.48
N GLN A 76 -0.57 -21.00 -8.21
CA GLN A 76 -1.81 -21.16 -8.95
C GLN A 76 -1.88 -20.22 -10.18
N GLY A 77 -0.84 -19.42 -10.40
CA GLY A 77 -0.76 -18.45 -11.49
C GLY A 77 -1.58 -17.19 -11.27
N ARG A 78 -2.08 -16.95 -10.05
CA ARG A 78 -2.82 -15.73 -9.70
C ARG A 78 -1.86 -14.56 -9.56
N SER A 79 -2.27 -13.39 -10.03
CA SER A 79 -1.45 -12.19 -10.00
C SER A 79 -1.33 -11.65 -8.57
N LEU A 80 -0.12 -11.24 -8.20
CA LEU A 80 0.21 -10.66 -6.90
C LEU A 80 0.56 -9.18 -7.05
N LEU A 81 0.18 -8.39 -6.06
CA LEU A 81 0.67 -7.03 -5.85
C LEU A 81 1.57 -7.00 -4.63
N ILE A 82 2.61 -6.18 -4.66
CA ILE A 82 3.35 -5.83 -3.43
C ILE A 82 2.65 -4.61 -2.83
N ASP A 83 2.13 -4.80 -1.62
CA ASP A 83 1.29 -3.81 -0.95
C ASP A 83 1.70 -3.68 0.52
N CYS A 84 1.46 -2.51 1.11
CA CYS A 84 1.62 -2.27 2.55
C CYS A 84 0.24 -2.09 3.20
N GLN A 85 -0.21 -3.08 3.97
CA GLN A 85 -1.52 -3.07 4.62
C GLN A 85 -1.44 -3.08 6.14
N PRO A 86 -2.40 -2.45 6.83
CA PRO A 86 -2.60 -2.62 8.27
C PRO A 86 -2.63 -4.09 8.69
N GLY A 87 -1.94 -4.43 9.79
CA GLY A 87 -1.80 -5.80 10.31
C GLY A 87 -0.81 -6.67 9.52
N LEU A 88 -0.71 -6.48 8.20
CA LEU A 88 0.12 -7.30 7.32
C LEU A 88 1.53 -6.74 7.10
N GLY A 89 1.69 -5.41 7.13
CA GLY A 89 2.90 -4.76 6.65
C GLY A 89 3.05 -4.84 5.14
N VAL A 90 4.28 -4.72 4.65
CA VAL A 90 4.62 -4.91 3.24
C VAL A 90 4.59 -6.39 2.92
N ALA A 91 3.66 -6.79 2.06
CA ALA A 91 3.45 -8.18 1.70
C ALA A 91 2.99 -8.32 0.25
N ARG A 92 3.01 -9.56 -0.21
CA ARG A 92 2.44 -9.95 -1.49
C ARG A 92 1.00 -10.34 -1.29
N VAL A 93 0.13 -9.72 -2.06
CA VAL A 93 -1.31 -9.83 -1.90
C VAL A 93 -1.94 -10.20 -3.24
N PRO A 94 -2.76 -11.25 -3.31
CA PRO A 94 -3.49 -11.59 -4.51
C PRO A 94 -4.39 -10.44 -4.96
N VAL A 95 -4.37 -10.13 -6.26
CA VAL A 95 -5.16 -9.04 -6.88
C VAL A 95 -6.65 -9.20 -6.58
N GLU A 96 -7.12 -10.43 -6.39
CA GLU A 96 -8.50 -10.80 -6.09
C GLU A 96 -8.96 -10.29 -4.71
N ARG A 97 -8.04 -10.05 -3.77
CA ARG A 97 -8.38 -9.52 -2.44
C ARG A 97 -9.01 -8.12 -2.51
N TYR A 98 -8.76 -7.37 -3.59
CA TYR A 98 -9.37 -6.06 -3.83
C TYR A 98 -10.74 -6.15 -4.53
N GLY A 99 -11.19 -7.35 -4.88
CA GLY A 99 -12.50 -7.59 -5.50
C GLY A 99 -12.75 -6.69 -6.72
N SER A 100 -13.91 -6.04 -6.73
CA SER A 100 -14.36 -5.13 -7.80
C SER A 100 -13.91 -3.68 -7.62
N ARG A 101 -13.02 -3.39 -6.66
CA ARG A 101 -12.57 -2.02 -6.38
C ARG A 101 -11.95 -1.40 -7.64
N ARG A 102 -12.44 -0.21 -8.01
CA ARG A 102 -11.92 0.53 -9.16
C ARG A 102 -10.47 0.92 -8.93
N ARG A 103 -9.67 0.82 -9.98
CA ARG A 103 -8.22 1.02 -9.93
C ARG A 103 -7.67 1.57 -11.24
N VAL A 104 -6.63 2.38 -11.14
CA VAL A 104 -5.86 2.91 -12.26
C VAL A 104 -4.46 2.32 -12.21
N ARG A 105 -3.93 1.93 -13.36
CA ARG A 105 -2.55 1.44 -13.50
C ARG A 105 -1.72 2.47 -14.23
N VAL A 106 -0.64 2.90 -13.59
CA VAL A 106 0.36 3.79 -14.18
C VAL A 106 1.56 2.94 -14.54
N TRP A 107 1.74 2.67 -15.83
CA TRP A 107 2.87 1.92 -16.35
C TRP A 107 4.14 2.75 -16.24
N LEU A 108 5.19 2.14 -15.68
CA LEU A 108 6.50 2.77 -15.57
C LEU A 108 7.37 2.41 -16.77
N PRO A 109 8.27 3.30 -17.20
CA PRO A 109 9.28 2.94 -18.19
C PRO A 109 10.14 1.78 -17.67
N LEU A 110 10.68 0.97 -18.58
CA LEU A 110 11.23 -0.36 -18.24
C LEU A 110 12.38 -0.31 -17.23
N CYS A 111 13.27 0.68 -17.30
CA CYS A 111 14.44 0.76 -16.43
C CYS A 111 14.03 1.18 -15.00
N GLU A 112 13.29 2.27 -14.91
CA GLU A 112 12.77 2.87 -13.68
C GLU A 112 11.82 1.91 -12.96
N GLY A 113 10.96 1.23 -13.74
CA GLY A 113 10.08 0.21 -13.22
C GLY A 113 10.83 -0.96 -12.58
N ARG A 114 11.92 -1.43 -13.21
CA ARG A 114 12.75 -2.52 -12.66
C ARG A 114 13.49 -2.09 -11.40
N GLU A 115 13.98 -0.86 -11.36
CA GLU A 115 14.64 -0.30 -10.19
C GLU A 115 13.66 -0.20 -9.01
N LEU A 116 12.51 0.44 -9.23
CA LEU A 116 11.45 0.54 -8.22
C LEU A 116 11.00 -0.84 -7.74
N TYR A 117 10.79 -1.79 -8.64
CA TYR A 117 10.43 -3.16 -8.28
C TYR A 117 11.49 -3.82 -7.41
N GLY A 118 12.78 -3.64 -7.72
CA GLY A 118 13.88 -4.14 -6.90
C GLY A 118 13.84 -3.58 -5.47
N CYS A 119 13.65 -2.26 -5.35
CA CYS A 119 13.53 -1.57 -4.06
C CYS A 119 12.33 -2.08 -3.26
N VAL A 120 11.14 -2.04 -3.85
CA VAL A 120 9.87 -2.44 -3.21
C VAL A 120 9.89 -3.92 -2.81
N ARG A 121 10.42 -4.80 -3.67
CA ARG A 121 10.58 -6.23 -3.36
C ARG A 121 11.45 -6.45 -2.12
N GLY A 122 12.51 -5.65 -1.95
CA GLY A 122 13.39 -5.69 -0.78
C GLY A 122 12.72 -5.22 0.52
N ARG A 123 11.55 -4.57 0.45
CA ARG A 123 10.78 -4.12 1.60
C ARG A 123 9.78 -5.17 2.13
N VAL A 124 9.56 -6.28 1.43
CA VAL A 124 8.60 -7.31 1.88
C VAL A 124 8.99 -7.84 3.26
N GLY A 125 8.01 -7.88 4.17
CA GLY A 125 8.16 -8.20 5.58
C GLY A 125 8.32 -6.97 6.48
N GLN A 126 8.48 -5.76 5.93
CA GLN A 126 8.50 -4.55 6.76
C GLN A 126 7.13 -4.28 7.39
N PRO A 127 7.07 -3.85 8.66
CA PRO A 127 5.81 -3.64 9.34
C PRO A 127 5.04 -2.45 8.76
N TYR A 128 3.73 -2.43 8.99
CA TYR A 128 2.90 -1.27 8.65
C TYR A 128 3.11 -0.17 9.69
N ASP A 129 3.23 1.06 9.22
CA ASP A 129 3.36 2.23 10.09
C ASP A 129 2.03 2.95 10.27
N VAL A 130 1.31 2.55 11.31
CA VAL A 130 0.01 3.16 11.65
C VAL A 130 0.15 4.65 11.97
N LEU A 131 1.28 5.09 12.53
CA LEU A 131 1.48 6.48 12.94
C LEU A 131 1.85 7.40 11.76
N GLY A 132 2.53 6.87 10.74
CA GLY A 132 2.88 7.58 9.51
C GLY A 132 1.69 7.98 8.64
N LEU A 133 0.50 7.43 8.89
CA LEU A 133 -0.74 7.91 8.28
C LEU A 133 -1.08 9.35 8.69
N VAL A 134 -0.56 9.81 9.82
CA VAL A 134 -0.97 11.08 10.43
C VAL A 134 0.21 12.01 10.68
N VAL A 135 1.34 11.46 11.14
CA VAL A 135 2.50 12.25 11.52
C VAL A 135 3.50 12.20 10.37
N PRO A 136 3.80 13.34 9.71
CA PRO A 136 4.88 13.41 8.74
C PRO A 136 6.18 13.00 9.45
N LYS A 137 6.81 11.94 8.97
CA LYS A 137 8.05 11.44 9.58
C LYS A 137 9.25 12.26 9.10
N THR A 138 10.09 12.69 10.04
CA THR A 138 11.47 13.13 9.78
C THR A 138 12.44 12.07 10.31
N GLY A 139 13.00 11.23 9.43
CA GLY A 139 13.99 10.20 9.76
C GLY A 139 13.49 8.75 9.63
N PRO A 140 14.39 7.75 9.71
CA PRO A 140 14.07 6.34 9.50
C PRO A 140 13.38 5.77 10.74
N VAL A 141 12.05 5.78 10.76
CA VAL A 141 11.26 5.18 11.83
C VAL A 141 10.59 3.92 11.27
N GLY A 142 10.72 2.80 11.98
CA GLY A 142 10.29 1.48 11.53
C GLY A 142 8.87 1.44 10.95
N GLY A 143 8.76 0.78 9.80
CA GLY A 143 7.51 0.54 9.07
C GLY A 143 7.18 1.58 7.99
N LEU A 144 6.28 1.21 7.09
CA LEU A 144 5.86 2.01 5.94
C LEU A 144 4.33 2.16 5.90
N VAL A 145 3.84 3.25 5.32
CA VAL A 145 2.49 3.29 4.76
C VAL A 145 2.53 2.97 3.26
N CYS A 146 1.38 2.68 2.65
CA CYS A 146 1.31 2.28 1.24
C CYS A 146 1.91 3.31 0.27
N SER A 147 1.75 4.61 0.50
CA SER A 147 2.38 5.65 -0.33
C SER A 147 3.90 5.71 -0.17
N GLN A 148 4.42 5.50 1.04
CA GLN A 148 5.86 5.48 1.31
C GLN A 148 6.54 4.27 0.65
N LEU A 149 5.85 3.12 0.58
CA LEU A 149 6.35 1.95 -0.15
C LEU A 149 6.75 2.29 -1.59
N VAL A 150 6.04 3.18 -2.26
CA VAL A 150 6.28 3.54 -3.67
C VAL A 150 7.20 4.76 -3.82
N TYR A 151 7.39 5.55 -2.77
CA TYR A 151 8.15 6.81 -2.80
C TYR A 151 9.59 6.68 -2.26
N GLU A 152 9.83 5.82 -1.27
CA GLU A 152 11.13 5.65 -0.57
C GLU A 152 11.99 4.49 -1.10
#